data_AF-A0A834MU90-F1
#
_entry.id   AF-A0A834MU90-F1
#
_cell.length_a   1.000
_cell.length_b   1.000
_cell.length_c   1.000
_cell.angle_alpha   90.00
_cell.angle_beta   90.00
_cell.angle_gamma   90.00
#
_symmetry.space_group_name_H-M   'P 1'
#
loop_
_entity.id
_entity.type
_entity.pdbx_description
1 polymer ?
#
loop_
_entity_poly.entity_id
_entity_poly.type
_entity_poly.pdbx_seq_one_letter_code
_entity_poly.pdbx_strand_id
1 'polypeptide(L)'
;MPRGKFVNHKGRNRHFTNPEELEEQRRQEEEKRQWRKNKGNESSSDEEVEPKARGSRNKLKNVSASETDSETESDSESETEGKAKGVENLIQVENPNRVQKKAKKLSQLNQSLDSAKPELSRKEKEQLEKQRAYANYQKLHAAGKTDEARADLARLAIIKQQREEAAKRREDEKKQKELAQQKKTELTQKALGKRT
;
A
#
# COMPACT_ATOMS: atom_id res chain seq x y z
N MET A 1 9.22 -8.62 -48.73
CA MET A 1 9.31 -8.15 -47.33
C MET A 1 7.96 -8.36 -46.68
N PRO A 2 7.82 -9.18 -45.62
CA PRO A 2 6.50 -9.48 -45.07
C PRO A 2 6.01 -8.26 -44.27
N ARG A 3 4.97 -7.60 -44.80
CA ARG A 3 4.23 -6.51 -44.15
C ARG A 3 2.90 -7.07 -43.64
N GLY A 4 2.91 -7.67 -42.45
CA GLY A 4 1.70 -8.11 -41.76
C GLY A 4 1.15 -7.00 -40.84
N LYS A 5 -0.18 -6.87 -40.75
CA LYS A 5 -0.87 -5.92 -39.85
C LYS A 5 -0.63 -6.20 -38.36
N PHE A 6 -0.15 -7.38 -38.00
CA PHE A 6 0.07 -7.80 -36.63
C PHE A 6 1.54 -8.03 -36.36
N VAL A 7 2.01 -7.48 -35.24
CA VAL A 7 3.39 -7.66 -34.76
C VAL A 7 3.52 -9.07 -34.21
N ASN A 8 4.44 -9.87 -34.77
CA ASN A 8 4.77 -11.19 -34.24
C ASN A 8 5.59 -11.02 -32.95
N HIS A 9 5.00 -11.39 -31.82
CA HIS A 9 5.67 -11.32 -30.50
C HIS A 9 6.46 -12.58 -30.16
N LYS A 10 6.46 -13.59 -31.06
CA LYS A 10 7.15 -14.86 -30.86
C LYS A 10 8.67 -14.63 -30.99
N GLY A 11 9.40 -14.84 -29.90
CA GLY A 11 10.87 -14.66 -29.84
C GLY A 11 11.35 -13.29 -29.34
N ARG A 12 10.44 -12.39 -28.92
CA ARG A 12 10.81 -11.13 -28.27
C ARG A 12 11.02 -11.36 -26.77
N ASN A 13 12.07 -10.76 -26.20
CA ASN A 13 12.31 -10.80 -24.76
C ASN A 13 11.07 -10.33 -24.00
N ARG A 14 10.67 -11.11 -23.00
CA ARG A 14 9.52 -10.79 -22.15
C ARG A 14 9.93 -9.63 -21.23
N HIS A 15 9.39 -8.44 -21.48
CA HIS A 15 9.50 -7.35 -20.53
C HIS A 15 8.41 -7.54 -19.48
N PHE A 16 8.82 -7.78 -18.24
CA PHE A 16 7.93 -7.67 -17.09
C PHE A 16 7.93 -6.20 -16.69
N THR A 17 6.77 -5.56 -16.66
CA THR A 17 6.64 -4.20 -16.15
C THR A 17 6.97 -4.22 -14.67
N ASN A 18 7.89 -3.34 -14.26
CA ASN A 18 8.25 -3.22 -12.84
C ASN A 18 7.04 -2.72 -12.04
N PRO A 19 6.86 -3.16 -10.78
CA PRO A 19 5.71 -2.74 -9.97
C PRO A 19 5.63 -1.22 -9.80
N GLU A 20 6.79 -0.57 -9.67
CA GLU A 20 6.91 0.90 -9.59
C GLU A 20 6.44 1.60 -10.88
N GLU A 21 6.78 1.03 -12.04
CA GLU A 21 6.35 1.55 -13.34
C GLU A 21 4.84 1.40 -13.55
N LEU A 22 4.25 0.34 -12.99
CA LEU A 22 2.81 0.09 -12.98
C LEU A 22 2.06 1.12 -12.11
N GLU A 23 2.63 1.48 -10.96
CA GLU A 23 2.09 2.53 -10.07
C GLU A 23 2.20 3.92 -10.71
N GLU A 24 3.32 4.24 -11.34
CA GLU A 24 3.49 5.49 -12.08
C GLU A 24 2.52 5.63 -13.25
N GLN A 25 2.30 4.55 -14.02
CA GLN A 25 1.30 4.55 -15.08
C GLN A 25 -0.10 4.81 -14.54
N ARG A 26 -0.47 4.15 -13.44
CA ARG A 26 -1.77 4.40 -12.78
C ARG A 26 -1.90 5.84 -12.30
N ARG A 27 -0.84 6.40 -11.71
CA ARG A 27 -0.82 7.79 -11.24
C ARG A 27 -0.97 8.79 -12.37
N GLN A 28 -0.25 8.58 -13.48
CA GLN A 28 -0.38 9.43 -14.67
C GLN A 28 -1.78 9.32 -15.29
N GLU A 29 -2.38 8.13 -15.29
CA GLU A 29 -3.75 7.94 -15.79
C GLU A 29 -4.78 8.65 -14.91
N GLU A 30 -4.61 8.59 -13.59
CA GLU A 30 -5.45 9.29 -12.63
C GLU A 30 -5.31 10.82 -12.76
N GLU A 31 -4.09 11.34 -12.91
CA GLU A 31 -3.83 12.75 -13.16
C GLU A 31 -4.44 13.21 -14.49
N LYS A 32 -4.32 12.43 -15.57
CA LYS A 32 -4.99 12.70 -16.86
C LYS A 32 -6.50 12.66 -16.74
N ARG A 33 -7.06 11.79 -15.89
CA ARG A 33 -8.51 11.72 -15.65
C ARG A 33 -9.00 12.92 -14.86
N GLN A 34 -8.26 13.36 -13.85
CA GLN A 34 -8.56 14.59 -13.11
C GLN A 34 -8.41 15.82 -14.00
N TRP A 35 -7.37 15.88 -14.84
CA TRP A 35 -7.22 16.92 -15.85
C TRP A 35 -8.40 16.97 -16.82
N ARG A 36 -8.88 15.81 -17.31
CA ARG A 36 -10.09 15.73 -18.15
C ARG A 36 -11.35 16.19 -17.41
N LYS A 37 -11.55 15.76 -16.15
CA LYS A 37 -12.68 16.18 -15.31
C LYS A 37 -12.69 17.69 -15.04
N ASN A 38 -11.52 18.26 -14.75
CA ASN A 38 -11.38 19.69 -14.47
C ASN A 38 -11.45 20.54 -15.74
N LYS A 39 -11.07 20.00 -16.90
CA LYS A 39 -10.98 20.77 -18.15
C LYS A 39 -12.29 20.84 -18.93
N GLY A 40 -13.26 19.95 -18.72
CA GLY A 40 -14.55 20.12 -19.37
C GLY A 40 -15.33 18.83 -19.51
N ASN A 41 -16.47 18.85 -18.84
CA ASN A 41 -17.70 18.15 -19.20
C ASN A 41 -18.19 18.58 -20.60
N GLU A 42 -17.38 18.32 -21.64
CA GLU A 42 -17.72 18.62 -23.03
C GLU A 42 -17.08 17.58 -23.96
N SER A 43 -17.57 16.35 -23.87
CA SER A 43 -17.80 15.46 -25.01
C SER A 43 -18.45 14.19 -24.48
N SER A 44 -19.77 14.16 -24.57
CA SER A 44 -20.54 12.93 -24.61
C SER A 44 -19.94 11.96 -25.63
N SER A 45 -19.83 10.68 -25.24
CA SER A 45 -20.10 9.48 -26.07
C SER A 45 -19.12 8.34 -25.76
N ASP A 46 -19.73 7.25 -25.29
CA ASP A 46 -19.47 5.86 -25.66
C ASP A 46 -18.49 4.97 -24.87
N GLU A 47 -19.07 3.80 -24.56
CA GLU A 47 -18.51 2.48 -24.28
C GLU A 47 -17.89 2.16 -22.90
N GLU A 48 -18.80 1.81 -21.99
CA GLU A 48 -18.88 0.49 -21.34
C GLU A 48 -17.95 -0.59 -21.94
N VAL A 49 -16.93 -1.04 -21.21
CA VAL A 49 -16.43 -2.42 -21.34
C VAL A 49 -15.89 -2.94 -20.00
N GLU A 50 -16.76 -3.65 -19.28
CA GLU A 50 -16.37 -4.71 -18.35
C GLU A 50 -15.55 -5.79 -19.06
N PRO A 51 -14.58 -6.44 -18.39
CA PRO A 51 -14.52 -7.89 -18.56
C PRO A 51 -14.41 -8.66 -17.24
N LYS A 52 -15.51 -9.39 -17.02
CA LYS A 52 -15.72 -10.64 -16.29
C LYS A 52 -14.48 -11.55 -16.11
N ALA A 53 -14.44 -12.11 -14.91
CA ALA A 53 -13.69 -13.28 -14.48
C ALA A 53 -13.71 -14.46 -15.46
N ARG A 54 -12.55 -15.09 -15.65
CA ARG A 54 -12.43 -16.50 -16.03
C ARG A 54 -11.31 -17.16 -15.23
N GLY A 55 -11.70 -18.10 -14.36
CA GLY A 55 -10.78 -19.06 -13.79
C GLY A 55 -10.32 -20.05 -14.86
N SER A 56 -9.07 -20.51 -14.73
CA SER A 56 -8.64 -21.76 -15.33
C SER A 56 -7.60 -22.41 -14.42
N ARG A 57 -8.02 -23.54 -13.87
CA ARG A 57 -7.29 -24.48 -13.03
C ARG A 57 -6.78 -25.59 -13.96
N ASN A 58 -5.47 -25.88 -13.92
CA ASN A 58 -4.78 -27.13 -14.32
C ASN A 58 -3.29 -26.81 -14.61
N LYS A 59 -2.28 -27.67 -14.43
CA LYS A 59 -2.09 -29.01 -13.87
C LYS A 59 -0.58 -29.33 -14.11
N LEU A 60 0.16 -29.61 -13.03
CA LEU A 60 1.34 -30.51 -12.89
C LEU A 60 2.62 -30.43 -13.76
N LYS A 61 3.74 -30.72 -13.06
CA LYS A 61 5.04 -31.35 -13.49
C LYS A 61 5.93 -30.50 -14.42
N ASN A 62 7.26 -30.43 -14.29
CA ASN A 62 8.26 -31.41 -13.85
C ASN A 62 9.59 -30.72 -13.47
N VAL A 63 10.42 -31.46 -12.72
CA VAL A 63 11.81 -31.26 -12.24
C VAL A 63 12.90 -30.86 -13.28
N SER A 64 13.96 -30.16 -12.80
CA SER A 64 15.41 -30.24 -13.17
C SER A 64 16.13 -28.96 -12.67
N ALA A 65 16.92 -29.00 -11.60
CA ALA A 65 18.38 -29.16 -11.59
C ALA A 65 19.15 -28.11 -12.43
N SER A 66 19.87 -27.20 -11.74
CA SER A 66 21.03 -26.47 -12.26
C SER A 66 21.83 -25.91 -11.08
N GLU A 67 22.99 -26.53 -10.87
CA GLU A 67 24.11 -26.12 -10.04
C GLU A 67 24.60 -24.71 -10.42
N THR A 68 25.08 -23.92 -9.44
CA THR A 68 26.10 -22.87 -9.65
C THR A 68 26.83 -22.65 -8.33
N ASP A 69 27.91 -23.40 -8.22
CA ASP A 69 29.24 -23.04 -7.71
C ASP A 69 29.46 -21.54 -7.48
N SER A 70 29.77 -21.16 -6.25
CA SER A 70 30.33 -19.83 -5.95
C SER A 70 31.41 -19.98 -4.89
N GLU A 71 32.58 -20.37 -5.40
CA GLU A 71 33.90 -20.19 -4.83
C GLU A 71 34.14 -18.70 -4.51
N THR A 72 34.50 -18.39 -3.27
CA THR A 72 35.35 -17.22 -2.95
C THR A 72 36.16 -17.53 -1.71
N GLU A 73 37.33 -18.11 -1.94
CA GLU A 73 38.51 -18.01 -1.08
C GLU A 73 39.12 -16.61 -1.22
N SER A 74 39.27 -15.87 -0.11
CA SER A 74 40.41 -14.96 0.09
C SER A 74 40.46 -14.42 1.53
N ASP A 75 41.20 -15.14 2.37
CA ASP A 75 42.36 -14.68 3.16
C ASP A 75 42.35 -13.25 3.75
N SER A 76 42.44 -13.14 5.08
CA SER A 76 43.63 -12.57 5.75
C SER A 76 43.35 -12.30 7.23
N GLU A 77 43.92 -13.16 8.07
CA GLU A 77 44.13 -12.97 9.51
C GLU A 77 45.12 -11.82 9.77
N SER A 78 44.84 -10.90 10.70
CA SER A 78 45.92 -10.27 11.48
C SER A 78 45.39 -9.49 12.70
N GLU A 79 45.36 -10.19 13.83
CA GLU A 79 45.96 -9.78 15.11
C GLU A 79 46.10 -8.26 15.34
N THR A 80 45.16 -7.74 16.13
CA THR A 80 45.33 -6.52 16.90
C THR A 80 46.48 -6.70 17.89
N GLU A 81 47.71 -6.26 17.56
CA GLU A 81 48.71 -5.61 18.42
C GLU A 81 49.86 -5.09 17.54
N GLY A 82 49.76 -3.83 17.10
CA GLY A 82 50.66 -3.24 16.12
C GLY A 82 52.06 -2.94 16.66
N LYS A 83 53.00 -3.87 16.50
CA LYS A 83 54.40 -3.51 16.19
C LYS A 83 54.34 -2.75 14.86
N ALA A 84 54.88 -1.53 14.80
CA ALA A 84 54.84 -0.71 13.59
C ALA A 84 55.34 -1.54 12.39
N LYS A 85 54.50 -1.66 11.37
CA LYS A 85 54.77 -2.53 10.22
C LYS A 85 55.71 -1.76 9.28
N GLY A 86 56.95 -2.23 9.14
CA GLY A 86 57.92 -1.70 8.18
C GLY A 86 58.47 -0.31 8.51
N VAL A 87 58.55 0.56 7.50
CA VAL A 87 59.30 1.85 7.51
C VAL A 87 58.52 3.00 8.17
N GLU A 88 57.30 2.75 8.66
CA GLU A 88 56.40 3.78 9.22
C GLU A 88 57.00 4.58 10.37
N ASN A 89 57.94 4.01 11.13
CA ASN A 89 58.65 4.71 12.21
C ASN A 89 59.93 5.44 11.77
N LEU A 90 60.42 5.17 10.56
CA LEU A 90 61.69 5.73 10.06
C LEU A 90 61.50 7.08 9.36
N ILE A 91 60.28 7.36 8.87
CA ILE A 91 59.94 8.59 8.16
C ILE A 91 59.02 9.45 9.02
N GLN A 92 59.46 10.66 9.33
CA GLN A 92 58.64 11.66 10.01
C GLN A 92 57.56 12.17 9.03
N VAL A 93 56.30 11.86 9.32
CA VAL A 93 55.18 12.29 8.48
C VAL A 93 54.71 13.67 8.92
N GLU A 94 55.27 14.72 8.31
CA GLU A 94 54.91 16.14 8.52
C GLU A 94 53.67 16.55 7.71
N ASN A 95 52.65 15.69 7.62
CA ASN A 95 51.43 16.07 6.96
C ASN A 95 50.49 16.77 7.97
N PRO A 96 50.26 18.09 7.86
CA PRO A 96 49.44 18.84 8.81
C PRO A 96 47.97 18.40 8.81
N ASN A 97 47.50 17.74 7.75
CA ASN A 97 46.15 17.18 7.66
C ASN A 97 46.08 15.72 8.14
N ARG A 98 47.18 15.13 8.63
CA ARG A 98 47.18 13.75 9.13
C ARG A 98 46.50 13.67 10.49
N VAL A 99 45.29 13.13 10.51
CA VAL A 99 44.56 12.86 11.74
C VAL A 99 45.22 11.71 12.50
N GLN A 100 45.94 12.03 13.58
CA GLN A 100 46.52 11.04 14.48
C GLN A 100 45.42 10.41 15.35
N LYS A 101 45.19 9.11 15.20
CA LYS A 101 44.23 8.37 16.04
C LYS A 101 44.86 8.11 17.42
N LYS A 102 44.49 8.92 18.42
CA LYS A 102 44.86 8.68 19.83
C LYS A 102 43.83 7.75 20.47
N ALA A 103 44.27 6.73 21.19
CA ALA A 103 43.39 5.84 21.93
C ALA A 103 42.69 6.61 23.08
N LYS A 104 41.37 6.77 22.98
CA LYS A 104 40.53 7.39 24.02
C LYS A 104 39.91 6.30 24.91
N LYS A 105 39.77 6.58 26.20
CA LYS A 105 39.12 5.68 27.16
C LYS A 105 37.63 5.57 26.85
N LEU A 106 37.08 4.36 26.90
CA LEU A 106 35.67 4.06 26.58
C LEU A 106 34.67 4.92 27.39
N SER A 107 34.97 5.21 28.66
CA SER A 107 34.13 6.05 29.53
C SER A 107 33.99 7.49 29.03
N GLN A 108 35.04 8.08 28.47
CA GLN A 108 34.99 9.43 27.91
C GLN A 108 34.24 9.48 26.58
N LEU A 109 34.27 8.39 25.81
CA LEU A 109 33.54 8.26 24.55
C LEU A 109 32.03 8.22 24.79
N ASN A 110 31.57 7.42 25.76
CA ASN A 110 30.15 7.34 26.13
C ASN A 110 29.61 8.67 26.67
N GLN A 111 30.36 9.35 27.55
CA GLN A 111 29.94 10.65 28.08
C GLN A 111 29.84 11.74 26.98
N SER A 112 30.69 11.68 25.96
CA SER A 112 30.61 12.59 24.81
C SER A 112 29.44 12.28 23.86
N LEU A 113 29.04 11.01 23.74
CA LEU A 113 27.90 10.60 22.90
C LEU A 113 26.55 10.94 23.54
N ASP A 114 26.44 10.84 24.87
CA ASP A 114 25.22 11.18 25.61
C ASP A 114 24.95 12.70 25.65
N SER A 115 26.01 13.50 25.67
CA SER A 115 25.94 14.98 25.69
C SER A 115 25.86 15.59 24.29
N ALA A 116 26.38 14.90 23.27
CA ALA A 116 26.28 15.29 21.88
C ALA A 116 25.36 14.31 21.13
N LYS A 117 24.06 14.28 21.47
CA LYS A 117 23.07 13.74 20.53
C LYS A 117 23.23 14.55 19.24
N PRO A 118 23.66 13.94 18.13
CA PRO A 118 23.89 14.68 16.90
C PRO A 118 22.58 15.36 16.53
N GLU A 119 22.59 16.69 16.51
CA GLU A 119 21.44 17.43 16.01
C GLU A 119 21.23 17.00 14.56
N LEU A 120 20.17 16.23 14.35
CA LEU A 120 19.77 15.76 13.02
C LEU A 120 19.89 16.93 12.05
N SER A 121 20.56 16.66 10.92
CA SER A 121 20.76 17.66 9.88
C SER A 121 19.42 18.31 9.57
N ARG A 122 19.40 19.60 9.24
CA ARG A 122 18.15 20.32 8.93
C ARG A 122 17.25 19.53 7.97
N LYS A 123 17.88 18.87 6.98
CA LYS A 123 17.21 17.97 6.03
C LYS A 123 16.56 16.74 6.70
N GLU A 124 17.23 16.12 7.67
CA GLU A 124 16.73 14.96 8.39
C GLU A 124 15.58 15.34 9.34
N LYS A 125 15.64 16.52 9.97
CA LYS A 125 14.53 17.06 10.78
C LYS A 125 13.27 17.27 9.94
N GLU A 126 13.41 17.90 8.78
CA GLU A 126 12.29 18.14 7.85
C GLU A 126 11.73 16.81 7.29
N GLN A 127 12.58 15.83 6.99
CA GLN A 127 12.12 14.50 6.56
C GLN A 127 11.34 13.76 7.64
N LEU A 128 11.82 13.76 8.89
CA LEU A 128 11.12 13.15 10.01
C LEU A 128 9.80 13.86 10.32
N GLU A 129 9.78 15.18 10.23
CA GLU A 129 8.54 15.95 10.41
C GLU A 129 7.53 15.63 9.31
N LYS A 130 7.96 15.53 8.05
CA LYS A 130 7.10 15.11 6.94
C LYS A 130 6.54 13.70 7.16
N GLN A 131 7.37 12.76 7.61
CA GLN A 131 6.93 11.40 7.95
C GLN A 131 5.92 11.40 9.10
N ARG A 132 6.17 12.18 10.16
CA ARG A 132 5.24 12.33 11.30
C ARG A 132 3.93 12.97 10.88
N ALA A 133 3.96 14.01 10.05
CA ALA A 133 2.77 14.68 9.53
C ALA A 133 1.93 13.72 8.68
N TYR A 134 2.58 12.93 7.81
CA TYR A 134 1.91 11.90 7.02
C TYR A 134 1.27 10.82 7.91
N ALA A 135 2.01 10.30 8.89
CA ALA A 135 1.47 9.32 9.85
C ALA A 135 0.30 9.90 10.66
N ASN A 136 0.39 11.16 11.06
CA ASN A 136 -0.70 11.85 11.77
C ASN A 136 -1.93 12.02 10.87
N TYR A 137 -1.75 12.40 9.60
CA TYR A 137 -2.83 12.48 8.63
C TYR A 137 -3.52 11.12 8.45
N GLN A 138 -2.73 10.07 8.22
CA GLN A 138 -3.25 8.70 8.09
C GLN A 138 -4.01 8.27 9.36
N LYS A 139 -3.48 8.58 10.55
CA LYS A 139 -4.14 8.29 11.83
C LYS A 139 -5.47 9.05 11.97
N LEU A 140 -5.52 10.32 11.60
CA LEU A 140 -6.75 11.12 11.62
C LEU A 140 -7.76 10.64 10.59
N HIS A 141 -7.30 10.24 9.40
CA HIS A 141 -8.14 9.68 8.34
C HIS A 141 -8.74 8.34 8.79
N ALA A 142 -7.92 7.43 9.33
CA ALA A 142 -8.38 6.17 9.91
C ALA A 142 -9.35 6.38 11.09
N ALA A 143 -9.16 7.44 11.88
CA ALA A 143 -10.07 7.82 12.95
C ALA A 143 -11.37 8.49 12.45
N GLY A 144 -11.54 8.70 11.14
CA GLY A 144 -12.71 9.36 10.58
C GLY A 144 -12.76 10.87 10.83
N LYS A 145 -11.63 11.50 11.18
CA LYS A 145 -11.56 12.91 11.57
C LYS A 145 -11.22 13.86 10.42
N THR A 146 -10.69 13.36 9.31
CA THR A 146 -10.52 14.15 8.08
C THR A 146 -11.86 14.38 7.39
N ASP A 147 -12.01 15.48 6.65
CA ASP A 147 -13.29 15.80 6.01
C ASP A 147 -13.69 14.74 4.97
N GLU A 148 -12.71 14.15 4.28
CA GLU A 148 -12.89 13.00 3.38
C GLU A 148 -13.50 11.81 4.11
N ALA A 149 -12.90 11.38 5.23
CA ALA A 149 -13.37 10.21 5.96
C ALA A 149 -14.72 10.48 6.64
N ARG A 150 -14.98 11.72 7.10
CA ARG A 150 -16.31 12.13 7.59
C ARG A 150 -17.37 12.03 6.50
N ALA A 151 -17.06 12.49 5.29
CA ALA A 151 -17.98 12.41 4.15
C ALA A 151 -18.30 10.95 3.79
N ASP A 152 -17.29 10.08 3.77
CA ASP A 152 -17.48 8.65 3.52
C ASP A 152 -18.31 7.99 4.61
N LEU A 153 -18.04 8.30 5.89
CA LEU A 153 -18.86 7.81 7.01
C LEU A 153 -20.31 8.32 6.93
N ALA A 154 -20.51 9.59 6.57
CA ALA A 154 -21.85 10.16 6.37
C ALA A 154 -22.59 9.46 5.22
N ARG A 155 -21.91 9.19 4.11
CA ARG A 155 -22.48 8.42 2.99
C ARG A 155 -22.87 7.01 3.43
N LEU A 156 -22.02 6.33 4.19
CA LEU A 156 -22.34 5.01 4.73
C LEU A 156 -23.51 5.05 5.73
N ALA A 157 -23.61 6.11 6.54
CA ALA A 157 -24.72 6.31 7.47
C ALA A 157 -26.06 6.46 6.71
N ILE A 158 -26.10 7.24 5.63
CA ILE A 158 -27.29 7.37 4.78
C ILE A 158 -27.71 6.00 4.22
N ILE A 159 -26.77 5.19 3.73
CA ILE A 159 -27.08 3.86 3.21
C ILE A 159 -27.62 2.94 4.31
N LYS A 160 -27.03 2.99 5.51
CA LYS A 160 -27.53 2.23 6.66
C LYS A 160 -28.96 2.64 7.01
N GLN A 161 -29.23 3.94 7.10
CA GLN A 161 -30.57 4.47 7.36
C GLN A 161 -31.58 3.99 6.30
N GLN A 162 -31.24 4.10 5.01
CA GLN A 162 -32.12 3.62 3.93
C GLN A 162 -32.39 2.11 4.02
N ARG A 163 -31.40 1.31 4.42
CA ARG A 163 -31.56 -0.14 4.60
C ARG A 163 -32.46 -0.45 5.79
N GLU A 164 -32.26 0.23 6.91
CA GLU A 164 -33.07 0.08 8.12
C GLU A 164 -34.52 0.53 7.88
N GLU A 165 -34.71 1.67 7.22
CA GLU A 165 -36.03 2.15 6.82
C GLU A 165 -36.72 1.18 5.86
N ALA A 166 -36.03 0.66 4.85
CA ALA A 166 -36.58 -0.33 3.94
C ALA A 166 -36.93 -1.67 4.64
N ALA A 167 -36.12 -2.08 5.62
CA ALA A 167 -36.41 -3.25 6.45
C ALA A 167 -37.66 -3.02 7.30
N LYS A 168 -37.73 -1.88 8.00
CA LYS A 168 -38.88 -1.48 8.80
C LYS A 168 -40.16 -1.38 7.96
N ARG A 169 -40.10 -0.75 6.79
CA ARG A 169 -41.21 -0.69 5.83
C ARG A 169 -41.69 -2.09 5.43
N ARG A 170 -40.76 -3.01 5.13
CA ARG A 170 -41.11 -4.41 4.82
C ARG A 170 -41.75 -5.14 6.01
N GLU A 171 -41.29 -4.92 7.23
CA GLU A 171 -41.88 -5.52 8.43
C GLU A 171 -43.28 -4.97 8.71
N ASP A 172 -43.47 -3.66 8.59
CA ASP A 172 -44.76 -3.02 8.78
C ASP A 172 -45.76 -3.50 7.72
N GLU A 173 -45.36 -3.58 6.44
CA GLU A 173 -46.21 -4.14 5.39
C GLU A 173 -46.57 -5.61 5.61
N LYS A 174 -45.63 -6.42 6.12
CA LYS A 174 -45.90 -7.82 6.48
C LYS A 174 -46.92 -7.90 7.63
N LYS A 175 -46.72 -7.13 8.70
CA LYS A 175 -47.66 -7.06 9.83
C LYS A 175 -49.05 -6.60 9.38
N GLN A 176 -49.15 -5.58 8.52
CA GLN A 176 -50.44 -5.12 7.99
C GLN A 176 -51.12 -6.19 7.12
N LYS A 177 -50.35 -6.91 6.30
CA LYS A 177 -50.87 -8.04 5.50
C LYS A 177 -51.34 -9.19 6.39
N GLU A 178 -50.59 -9.54 7.43
CA GLU A 178 -50.97 -10.57 8.41
C GLU A 178 -52.22 -10.17 9.18
N LEU A 179 -52.32 -8.93 9.68
CA LEU A 179 -53.53 -8.42 10.35
C LEU A 179 -54.72 -8.39 9.39
N ALA A 180 -54.53 -8.01 8.13
CA ALA A 180 -55.59 -8.04 7.13
C ALA A 180 -56.02 -9.48 6.79
N GLN A 181 -55.07 -10.43 6.74
CA GLN A 181 -55.36 -11.85 6.56
C GLN A 181 -56.11 -12.40 7.77
N GLN A 182 -55.66 -12.12 9.00
CA GLN A 182 -56.33 -12.51 10.24
C GLN A 182 -57.77 -11.98 10.28
N LYS A 183 -57.97 -10.68 10.02
CA LYS A 183 -59.32 -10.09 9.91
C LYS A 183 -60.16 -10.76 8.84
N LYS A 184 -59.59 -11.08 7.67
CA LYS A 184 -60.31 -11.83 6.62
C LYS A 184 -60.68 -13.24 7.10
N THR A 185 -59.78 -13.95 7.76
CA THR A 185 -60.06 -15.29 8.31
C THR A 185 -61.08 -15.26 9.44
N GLU A 186 -61.05 -14.24 10.30
CA GLU A 186 -62.05 -14.04 11.36
C GLU A 186 -63.44 -13.74 10.76
N LEU A 187 -63.51 -12.88 9.74
CA LEU A 187 -64.77 -12.59 9.04
C LEU A 187 -65.33 -13.83 8.34
N THR A 188 -64.49 -14.64 7.68
CA THR A 188 -64.95 -15.88 7.03
C THR A 188 -65.39 -16.94 8.04
N GLN A 189 -64.66 -17.10 9.16
CA GLN A 189 -65.06 -18.01 10.24
C GLN A 189 -66.38 -17.58 10.89
N LYS A 190 -66.55 -16.28 11.15
CA LYS A 190 -67.80 -15.71 11.67
C LYS A 190 -68.96 -15.93 10.69
N ALA A 191 -68.75 -15.75 9.38
CA ALA A 191 -69.77 -15.98 8.35
C ALA A 191 -70.16 -17.45 8.20
N LEU A 192 -69.23 -18.38 8.40
CA LEU A 192 -69.48 -19.82 8.37
C LEU A 192 -70.18 -20.35 9.64
N GLY A 193 -70.54 -19.48 10.58
CA GLY A 193 -71.29 -19.86 11.79
C GLY A 193 -70.52 -20.75 12.76
N LYS A 194 -69.22 -20.97 12.54
CA LYS A 194 -68.32 -21.65 13.48
C LYS A 194 -68.04 -20.71 14.65
N ARG A 195 -69.00 -20.63 15.57
CA ARG A 195 -68.77 -20.07 16.91
C ARG A 195 -67.84 -21.06 17.61
N THR A 196 -66.63 -20.63 17.96
CA THR A 196 -65.86 -21.28 19.04
C THR A 196 -66.67 -21.23 20.32
#